data_AF-A0A942ELY2-F1
#
_entry.id   AF-A0A942ELY2-F1
#
_cell.length_a   1.000
_cell.length_b   1.000
_cell.length_c   1.000
_cell.angle_alpha   90.00
_cell.angle_beta   90.00
_cell.angle_gamma   90.00
#
_symmetry.space_group_name_H-M   'P 1'
#
loop_
_entity.id
_entity.type
_entity.pdbx_description
1 polymer ?
#
loop_
_entity_poly.entity_id
_entity_poly.type
_entity_poly.pdbx_seq_one_letter_code
_entity_poly.pdbx_strand_id
1 'polypeptide(L)' 'MPSKRMIITISEQEKQWLGNYSKAHNISIAEAIREGISYLKESQSQALYQKTVNETMGLWAKGDGLEYQEQLRSEWGS' A
#
# COMPACT_ATOMS: atom_id res chain seq x y z
N MET A 1 12.59 12.72 9.07
CA MET A 1 11.14 12.58 9.37
C MET A 1 10.94 12.60 10.88
N PRO A 2 9.90 13.25 11.40
CA PRO A 2 9.59 13.19 12.83
C PRO A 2 9.27 11.74 13.22
N SER A 3 10.06 11.16 14.13
CA SER A 3 9.86 9.80 14.64
C SER A 3 9.14 9.85 15.99
N LYS A 4 8.08 9.06 16.16
CA LYS A 4 7.39 8.88 17.44
C LYS A 4 7.72 7.51 18.03
N ARG A 5 8.05 7.46 19.32
CA ARG A 5 8.29 6.19 20.03
C ARG A 5 6.97 5.46 20.24
N MET A 6 6.99 4.15 20.11
CA MET A 6 5.85 3.25 20.32
C MET A 6 6.33 2.04 21.11
N ILE A 7 5.53 1.61 22.08
CA ILE A 7 5.71 0.33 22.78
C ILE A 7 4.73 -0.66 22.16
N ILE A 8 5.23 -1.84 21.81
CA ILE A 8 4.42 -2.94 21.27
C ILE A 8 4.62 -4.18 22.12
N THR A 9 3.56 -4.96 22.30
CA THR A 9 3.60 -6.27 22.95
C THR A 9 3.44 -7.33 21.87
N ILE A 10 4.40 -8.24 21.79
CA ILE A 10 4.42 -9.38 20.88
C ILE A 10 4.82 -10.63 21.68
N SER A 11 4.62 -11.82 21.11
CA SER A 11 5.07 -13.05 21.74
C SER A 11 6.60 -13.14 21.79
N GLU A 12 7.12 -13.93 22.73
CA GLU A 12 8.56 -14.19 22.81
C GLU A 12 9.09 -14.89 21.54
N GLN A 13 8.27 -15.71 20.90
CA GLN A 13 8.62 -16.40 19.64
C GLN A 13 8.82 -15.39 18.50
N GLU A 14 7.91 -14.43 18.34
CA GLU A 14 8.03 -13.37 17.33
C GLU A 14 9.24 -12.48 17.60
N LYS A 15 9.50 -12.16 18.87
CA LYS A 15 10.66 -11.36 19.28
C LYS A 15 11.98 -12.08 18.95
N GLN A 16 12.07 -13.38 19.21
CA GLN A 16 13.24 -14.19 18.84
C GLN A 16 13.43 -14.24 17.33
N TRP A 17 12.34 -14.46 16.58
CA TRP A 17 12.37 -14.46 15.13
C TRP A 17 12.87 -13.12 14.56
N LEU A 18 12.34 -11.99 15.04
CA LEU A 18 12.79 -10.64 14.65
C LEU A 18 14.27 -10.41 14.96
N GLY A 19 14.75 -10.91 16.10
CA GLY A 19 16.17 -10.85 16.46
C GLY A 19 17.05 -11.64 15.49
N ASN A 20 16.62 -12.83 15.07
CA ASN A 20 17.35 -13.65 14.11
C ASN A 20 17.33 -13.03 12.71
N TYR A 21 16.18 -12.51 12.27
CA TYR A 21 16.04 -11.78 11.01
C TYR A 21 16.96 -10.55 10.98
N SER A 22 16.93 -9.73 12.03
CA SER A 22 17.80 -8.57 12.19
C SER A 22 19.29 -8.92 12.05
N LYS A 23 19.74 -10.02 12.66
CA LYS A 23 21.12 -10.51 12.53
C LYS A 23 21.45 -11.00 11.12
N ALA A 24 20.56 -11.78 10.52
CA ALA A 24 20.78 -12.34 9.18
C ALA A 24 20.85 -11.26 8.09
N HIS A 25 20.06 -10.20 8.24
CA HIS A 25 19.97 -9.10 7.28
C HIS A 25 20.85 -7.88 7.64
N ASN A 26 21.57 -7.93 8.77
CA ASN A 26 22.41 -6.85 9.28
C ASN A 26 21.69 -5.49 9.39
N ILE A 27 20.43 -5.51 9.84
CA ILE A 27 19.61 -4.31 10.08
C ILE A 27 19.10 -4.30 11.51
N SER A 28 18.74 -3.13 12.03
CA SER A 28 18.13 -3.05 13.37
C SER A 28 16.72 -3.66 13.40
N ILE A 29 16.28 -4.18 14.54
CA ILE A 29 14.89 -4.67 14.73
C ILE A 29 13.87 -3.57 14.37
N ALA A 30 14.16 -2.32 14.73
CA ALA A 30 13.28 -1.20 14.40
C ALA A 30 13.19 -0.95 12.88
N GLU A 31 14.25 -1.24 12.12
CA GLU A 31 14.23 -1.16 10.66
C GLU A 31 13.44 -2.32 10.05
N ALA A 32 13.66 -3.56 10.53
CA ALA A 32 12.87 -4.71 10.10
C ALA A 32 11.36 -4.48 10.29
N ILE A 33 10.97 -3.85 11.41
CA ILE A 33 9.57 -3.47 11.66
C ILE A 33 9.10 -2.38 10.67
N ARG A 34 9.93 -1.38 10.35
CA ARG A 34 9.57 -0.33 9.36
C ARG A 34 9.38 -0.92 7.96
N GLU A 35 10.27 -1.81 7.53
CA GLU A 35 10.15 -2.52 6.25
C GLU A 35 8.88 -3.37 6.23
N GLY A 36 8.61 -4.14 7.29
CA GLY A 36 7.39 -4.93 7.41
C GLY A 36 6.10 -4.10 7.34
N ILE A 37 6.07 -2.94 7.99
CA ILE A 37 4.94 -1.99 7.90
C ILE A 37 4.78 -1.45 6.48
N SER A 38 5.89 -1.15 5.79
CA SER A 38 5.86 -0.63 4.42
C SER A 38 5.31 -1.68 3.46
N TYR A 39 5.77 -2.93 3.57
CA TYR A 39 5.25 -4.06 2.81
C TYR A 39 3.76 -4.32 3.05
N LEU A 40 3.30 -4.23 4.31
CA LEU A 40 1.88 -4.35 4.65
C LEU A 40 1.03 -3.24 4.03
N LYS A 41 1.54 -2.00 3.98
CA LYS A 41 0.85 -0.88 3.34
C LYS A 41 0.72 -1.09 1.84
N GLU A 42 1.82 -1.45 1.17
CA GLU A 42 1.83 -1.67 -0.28
C GLU A 42 0.89 -2.80 -0.69
N SER A 43 0.96 -3.94 0.00
CA SER A 43 0.06 -5.07 -0.26
C SER A 43 -1.42 -4.73 -0.04
N GLN A 44 -1.76 -3.96 1.02
CA GLN A 44 -3.13 -3.50 1.22
C GLN A 44 -3.58 -2.49 0.18
N SER A 45 -2.72 -1.55 -0.24
CA SER A 45 -3.04 -0.57 -1.28
C SER A 45 -3.37 -1.26 -2.61
N GLN A 46 -2.60 -2.29 -2.98
CA GLN A 46 -2.89 -3.08 -4.19
C GLN A 46 -4.22 -3.84 -4.08
N ALA A 47 -4.51 -4.44 -2.92
CA ALA A 47 -5.78 -5.12 -2.69
C ALA A 47 -6.98 -4.16 -2.72
N LEU A 48 -6.85 -2.96 -2.15
CA LEU A 48 -7.87 -1.91 -2.16
C LEU A 48 -8.12 -1.36 -3.57
N TYR A 49 -7.05 -1.14 -4.34
CA TYR A 49 -7.16 -0.74 -5.74
C TYR A 49 -7.93 -1.79 -6.54
N GLN A 50 -7.52 -3.05 -6.46
CA GLN A 50 -8.17 -4.13 -7.20
C GLN A 50 -9.63 -4.30 -6.78
N LYS A 51 -9.91 -4.21 -5.47
CA LYS A 51 -11.27 -4.24 -4.94
C LYS A 51 -12.12 -3.10 -5.53
N THR A 52 -11.61 -1.87 -5.50
CA THR A 52 -12.30 -0.69 -6.04
C THR A 52 -12.58 -0.86 -7.53
N VAL A 53 -11.59 -1.30 -8.32
CA VAL A 53 -11.75 -1.55 -9.76
C VAL A 53 -12.81 -2.61 -10.01
N ASN A 54 -12.81 -3.71 -9.26
CA ASN A 54 -13.79 -4.78 -9.41
C ASN A 54 -15.20 -4.33 -9.00
N GLU A 55 -15.34 -3.54 -7.92
CA GLU A 55 -16.63 -3.01 -7.46
C GLU A 55 -17.20 -1.93 -8.39
N THR A 56 -16.34 -1.18 -9.07
CA THR A 56 -16.73 -0.13 -10.02
C THR A 56 -16.79 -0.62 -11.47
N MET A 57 -16.41 -1.87 -11.71
CA MET A 57 -16.46 -2.49 -13.03
C MET A 57 -17.89 -2.52 -13.54
N GLY A 58 -18.11 -1.95 -14.73
CA GLY A 58 -19.44 -1.89 -15.34
C GLY A 58 -20.34 -0.74 -14.87
N LEU A 59 -19.88 0.15 -13.97
CA LEU A 59 -20.58 1.41 -13.70
C LEU A 59 -20.57 2.35 -14.92
N TRP A 60 -19.52 2.25 -15.75
CA TRP A 60 -19.42 3.00 -16.99
C TRP A 60 -20.18 2.32 -18.13
N ALA A 61 -21.19 3.00 -18.66
CA ALA A 61 -22.07 2.47 -19.71
C ALA A 61 -22.03 3.25 -21.03
N LYS A 62 -21.17 4.29 -21.13
CA LYS A 62 -21.16 5.23 -22.27
C LYS A 62 -20.15 4.85 -23.38
N GLY A 63 -19.70 3.60 -23.45
CA GLY A 63 -18.71 3.16 -24.44
C GLY A 63 -17.28 3.35 -23.95
N ASP A 64 -16.35 3.78 -24.82
CA ASP A 64 -14.96 4.01 -24.43
C ASP A 64 -14.85 5.22 -23.47
N GLY A 65 -14.32 4.99 -22.27
CA GLY A 65 -14.19 6.02 -21.26
C GLY A 65 -13.10 7.05 -21.56
N LEU A 66 -12.05 6.66 -22.31
CA LEU A 66 -10.96 7.55 -22.69
C LEU A 66 -11.41 8.51 -23.79
N GLU A 67 -12.07 7.99 -24.83
CA GLU A 67 -12.62 8.80 -25.92
C GLU A 67 -13.61 9.85 -25.39
N TYR A 68 -14.49 9.44 -24.47
CA TYR A 68 -15.43 10.36 -23.82
C TYR A 68 -14.73 11.46 -23.00
N GLN A 69 -13.66 11.12 -22.26
CA GLN A 69 -12.89 12.10 -21.48
C GLN A 69 -12.13 13.08 -22.36
N GLU A 70 -11.55 12.61 -23.46
CA GLU A 70 -10.84 13.43 -24.44
C GLU A 70 -11.79 14.42 -25.13
N GLN A 71 -12.98 13.95 -25.51
CA GLN A 71 -14.03 14.81 -26.07
C GLN A 71 -14.45 15.90 -25.09
N LEU A 72 -14.76 15.56 -23.83
CA LEU A 72 -15.09 16.54 -22.79
C LEU A 72 -13.95 17.55 -22.55
N ARG A 73 -12.71 17.10 -22.53
CA ARG A 73 -11.55 17.99 -22.30
C ARG A 73 -11.36 18.96 -23.46
N SER A 74 -11.65 18.54 -24.69
CA SER A 74 -11.59 19.41 -25.87
C SER A 74 -12.57 20.60 -25.80
N GLU A 75 -13.69 20.44 -25.10
CA GLU A 75 -14.68 21.51 -24.91
C GLU A 75 -14.14 22.68 -24.05
N TRP A 76 -13.17 22.42 -23.18
CA TRP A 76 -12.61 23.41 -22.25
C TRP A 76 -11.40 24.18 -22.82
N GLY A 77 -10.87 23.75 -23.97
CA GLY A 77 -9.77 24.40 -24.68
C GLY A 77 -10.20 25.49 -25.66
N SER A 78 -11.47 25.90 -25.63
CA SER A 78 -12.08 26.92 -26.50
C SER A 78 -12.30 28.23 -25.78
#